data_AF-A0A836MP55-F1
#
_entry.id   AF-A0A836MP55-F1
#
_cell.length_a   1.000
_cell.length_b   1.000
_cell.length_c   1.000
_cell.angle_alpha   90.00
_cell.angle_beta   90.00
_cell.angle_gamma   90.00
#
_symmetry.space_group_name_H-M   'P 1'
#
loop_
_entity.id
_entity.type
_entity.pdbx_description
1 polymer ?
#
loop_
_entity_poly.entity_id
_entity_poly.type
_entity_poly.pdbx_seq_one_letter_code
_entity_poly.pdbx_strand_id
1 'polypeptide(L)' 'MADLTYIRVNHCWNYLCVLLNLSNRQIAGYSVGQHKTADLVMCALSQIKQPLS' A
#
# COMPACT_ATOMS: atom_id res chain seq x y z
N MET A 1 -0.44 -7.69 -6.70
CA MET A 1 -1.82 -7.51 -6.19
C MET A 1 -1.84 -6.33 -5.23
N ALA A 2 -2.89 -5.50 -5.22
CA ALA A 2 -3.02 -4.33 -4.34
C ALA A 2 -4.25 -4.47 -3.43
N ASP A 3 -4.12 -4.09 -2.16
CA ASP A 3 -5.23 -4.00 -1.21
C ASP A 3 -5.25 -2.62 -0.54
N LEU A 4 -6.44 -2.16 -0.15
CA LEU A 4 -6.64 -0.90 0.57
C LEU A 4 -7.49 -1.17 1.82
N THR A 5 -6.86 -1.05 2.98
CA THR A 5 -7.50 -1.31 4.28
C THR A 5 -7.46 -0.06 5.15
N TYR A 6 -8.43 0.07 6.05
CA TYR A 6 -8.53 1.19 6.99
C TYR A 6 -7.89 0.82 8.33
N ILE A 7 -6.96 1.65 8.82
CA ILE A 7 -6.18 1.41 10.04
C ILE A 7 -6.26 2.61 11.00
N ARG A 8 -6.16 2.35 12.30
CA ARG A 8 -6.10 3.39 13.35
C ARG A 8 -4.65 3.69 13.71
N VAL A 9 -4.22 4.93 13.57
CA VAL A 9 -2.87 5.40 13.95
C VAL A 9 -3.03 6.66 14.79
N ASN A 10 -2.49 6.65 16.00
CA ASN A 10 -2.49 7.79 16.93
C ASN A 10 -3.87 8.45 17.08
N HIS A 11 -4.90 7.64 17.33
CA HIS A 11 -6.31 8.03 17.44
C HIS A 11 -6.99 8.55 16.15
N CYS A 12 -6.25 8.77 15.07
CA CYS A 12 -6.80 9.09 13.75
C CYS A 12 -6.96 7.84 12.90
N TRP A 13 -7.87 7.90 11.94
CA TRP A 13 -8.02 6.85 10.96
C TRP A 13 -7.28 7.18 9.66
N ASN A 14 -6.67 6.17 9.04
CA ASN A 14 -5.91 6.30 7.81
C ASN A 14 -6.19 5.12 6.88
N TYR A 15 -6.03 5.35 5.59
CA TYR A 15 -6.00 4.32 4.58
C TYR A 15 -4.57 3.82 4.41
N LEU A 16 -4.41 2.51 4.46
CA LEU A 16 -3.19 1.79 4.14
C LEU A 16 -3.38 1.12 2.78
N CYS A 17 -2.54 1.47 1.80
CA CYS A 17 -2.41 0.70 0.57
C CYS A 17 -1.22 -0.25 0.70
N VAL A 18 -1.42 -1.53 0.41
CA VAL A 18 -0.36 -2.54 0.41
C VAL A 18 -0.31 -3.24 -0.94
N LEU A 19 0.89 -3.38 -1.49
CA LEU A 19 1.17 -4.17 -2.66
C LEU A 19 1.87 -5.45 -2.23
N LEU A 20 1.26 -6.59 -2.58
CA LEU A 20 1.81 -7.91 -2.32
C LEU A 20 2.39 -8.49 -3.61
N ASN A 21 3.61 -9.01 -3.50
CA ASN A 21 4.17 -9.93 -4.46
C ASN A 21 3.68 -11.35 -4.11
N LEU A 22 2.99 -11.99 -5.05
CA LEU A 22 2.32 -13.27 -4.82
C LEU A 22 3.30 -14.45 -4.87
N SER A 23 4.34 -14.34 -5.71
CA SER A 23 5.37 -15.37 -5.85
C SER A 23 6.13 -15.60 -4.53
N ASN A 24 6.53 -14.52 -3.86
CA ASN A 24 7.33 -14.59 -2.64
C ASN A 24 6.55 -14.28 -1.34
N ARG A 25 5.26 -13.94 -1.44
CA ARG A 25 4.37 -13.55 -0.32
C ARG A 25 4.95 -12.41 0.54
N GLN A 26 5.67 -11.47 -0.09
CA GLN A 26 6.25 -10.30 0.58
C GLN A 26 5.53 -9.01 0.20
N ILE A 27 5.61 -8.02 1.08
CA ILE A 27 5.17 -6.66 0.78
C ILE A 27 6.17 -6.04 -0.19
N ALA A 28 5.71 -5.72 -1.39
CA ALA A 28 6.52 -5.10 -2.44
C ALA A 28 6.49 -3.57 -2.40
N GLY A 29 5.49 -2.98 -1.75
CA GLY A 29 5.35 -1.55 -1.57
C GLY A 29 4.12 -1.22 -0.72
N TYR A 30 4.13 -0.08 -0.03
CA TYR A 30 2.99 0.36 0.76
C TYR A 30 2.94 1.88 0.88
N SER A 31 1.77 2.44 1.18
CA SER A 31 1.61 3.86 1.49
C SER A 31 0.47 4.06 2.47
N VAL A 32 0.53 5.15 3.24
CA VAL A 32 -0.48 5.51 4.24
C VAL A 32 -0.89 6.95 4.06
N GLY A 33 -2.18 7.23 4.16
CA GLY A 33 -2.71 8.58 4.09
C GLY A 33 -4.12 8.69 4.67
N GLN A 34 -4.52 9.89 5.08
CA GLN A 34 -5.83 10.12 5.72
C GLN A 34 -7.02 9.98 4.76
N HIS A 35 -6.79 10.10 3.46
CA HIS A 35 -7.83 10.10 2.43
C HIS A 35 -7.58 8.99 1.41
N LYS A 36 -8.64 8.42 0.86
CA LYS A 36 -8.58 7.44 -0.23
C LYS A 36 -8.27 8.17 -1.55
N THR A 37 -6.99 8.39 -1.84
CA THR A 37 -6.54 9.11 -3.05
C THR A 37 -5.74 8.20 -3.98
N ALA A 38 -5.67 8.59 -5.26
CA ALA A 38 -4.83 7.93 -6.25
C ALA A 38 -3.34 7.99 -5.87
N ASP A 39 -2.90 9.10 -5.27
CA ASP A 39 -1.52 9.29 -4.81
C ASP A 39 -1.06 8.21 -3.84
N LEU A 40 -1.98 7.71 -3.00
CA LEU A 40 -1.70 6.64 -2.04
C LEU A 40 -1.28 5.35 -2.76
N VAL A 41 -1.97 5.01 -3.85
CA VAL A 41 -1.64 3.86 -4.70
C VAL A 41 -0.37 4.13 -5.51
N MET A 42 -0.23 5.32 -6.09
CA MET A 42 0.95 5.69 -6.88
C MET A 42 2.23 5.68 -6.04
N CYS A 43 2.17 6.15 -4.80
CA CYS A 43 3.29 6.09 -3.86
C CYS A 43 3.68 4.64 -3.55
N ALA A 44 2.71 3.75 -3.30
CA ALA A 44 3.00 2.33 -3.08
C ALA A 44 3.60 1.67 -4.32
N LEU A 45 3.09 1.98 -5.53
CA LEU A 45 3.62 1.47 -6.80
C LEU A 45 5.05 1.94 -7.06
N SER A 46 5.38 3.19 -6.72
CA SER A 46 6.72 3.75 -6.92
C SER A 46 7.82 3.04 -6.11
N GLN A 47 7.45 2.28 -5.07
CA GLN A 47 8.38 1.52 -4.23
C GLN A 47 8.76 0.16 -4.80
N ILE A 48 8.08 -0.30 -5.87
CA ILE A 48 8.33 -1.59 -6.49
C ILE A 48 9.71 -1.57 -7.16
N LYS A 49 10.65 -2.37 -6.65
CA LYS A 49 12.01 -2.50 -7.20
C LYS A 49 12.17 -3.60 -8.24
N GLN A 50 11.19 -4.50 -8.35
CA GLN A 50 11.23 -5.68 -9.21
C GLN A 50 9.80 -6.04 -9.65
N PRO A 51 9.61 -6.67 -10.82
CA PRO A 51 8.28 -7.05 -11.30
C PRO A 51 7.51 -7.84 -10.25
N LEU A 52 6.24 -7.50 -10.07
CA LEU A 52 5.30 -8.28 -9.26
C LEU A 52 4.90 -9.52 -10.07
N SER A 53 5.73 -10.56 -10.01
CA SER A 53 5.51 -11.81 -10.73
C SER A 53 4.66 -12.81 -9.96
#